data_AF-A0A5C6KVE2-F1
#
_entry.id   AF-A0A5C6KVE2-F1
#
_cell.length_a   1.000
_cell.length_b   1.000
_cell.length_c   1.000
_cell.angle_alpha   90.00
_cell.angle_beta   90.00
_cell.angle_gamma   90.00
#
_symmetry.space_group_name_H-M   'P 1'
#
loop_
_entity.id
_entity.type
_entity.pdbx_description
1 polymer ?
#
loop_
_entity_poly.entity_id
_entity_poly.type
_entity_poly.pdbx_seq_one_letter_code
_entity_poly.pdbx_strand_id
1 'polypeptide(L)'
;MLYYDFYGYERFKACFGLEKRDNGTVVRKNRILLGHLKNPALLRYCREHDDYALLHIYDMADLQKKVMDAVIESGKGDKKLPYRVELIGKTYYSSQYQTDERQGVCEDLDKGSVRYINVERNRVFKMRAGKFMRELILETEIGKLLSPSVVNWIAGDVFTQQWCTYTHGYTPDIELHVNDDFRSIYDSDCCKGDFGSCMVDKDRTSFYRDSVKAKAAYITDKTGLVVARSILFTDVTDQDGNKWRLLERQYSSGGDDVLKRLLIDKLIQGDYIDGYKIVGASCHEANAFVDIHGNSLSDKKFEIGCDLELEDTLSYQDSFKWYSYSRNKAYNYENSETSYNLDTTDLNLYGDDDEDDGEWDDYHQYHCSVTRSCYRNGREIWVDVNNLDDFIWIESKGEYHHEDDCVCCDECGTNILLDDAMCSEVTEEYYCCKECMEKAENEFKRKNWHYSEYDDEWYEDYTDITRINIWNEPEGIYENKSIGTDTLCRLLRNEEAWEFDNEVFDRINPSTNLPYGYKLKKEINHEYTIIEAAV
;
A
#
# COMPACT_ATOMS: atom_id res chain seq x y z
N MET A 1 29.82 -11.36 15.73
CA MET A 1 29.07 -11.81 16.92
C MET A 1 29.70 -11.34 18.22
N LEU A 2 31.03 -11.22 18.35
CA LEU A 2 31.68 -10.75 19.59
C LEU A 2 31.31 -9.31 20.03
N TYR A 3 30.90 -8.45 19.10
CA TYR A 3 30.53 -7.04 19.39
C TYR A 3 29.01 -6.81 19.49
N TYR A 4 28.22 -7.89 19.44
CA TYR A 4 26.77 -7.78 19.48
C TYR A 4 26.26 -8.60 20.66
N ASP A 5 25.47 -7.98 21.53
CA ASP A 5 24.92 -8.59 22.74
C ASP A 5 23.66 -9.44 22.45
N PHE A 6 23.76 -10.31 21.44
CA PHE A 6 22.73 -11.31 21.20
C PHE A 6 23.09 -12.55 22.04
N TYR A 7 22.31 -12.84 23.06
CA TYR A 7 22.40 -14.03 23.93
C TYR A 7 22.11 -15.34 23.16
N GLY A 8 22.88 -15.62 22.10
CA GLY A 8 22.79 -16.83 21.28
C GLY A 8 22.06 -16.66 19.94
N TYR A 9 22.09 -17.74 19.15
CA TYR A 9 21.53 -17.81 17.80
C TYR A 9 20.01 -17.67 17.76
N GLU A 10 19.30 -18.19 18.77
CA GLU A 10 17.83 -18.13 18.82
C GLU A 10 17.33 -16.69 18.92
N ARG A 11 17.97 -15.85 19.74
CA ARG A 11 17.60 -14.42 19.84
C ARG A 11 17.89 -13.68 18.52
N PHE A 12 19.01 -14.00 17.87
CA PHE A 12 19.31 -13.46 16.55
C PHE A 12 18.24 -13.87 15.51
N LYS A 13 17.81 -15.14 15.51
CA LYS A 13 16.78 -15.66 14.60
C LYS A 13 15.40 -15.07 14.91
N ALA A 14 15.08 -14.81 16.17
CA ALA A 14 13.86 -14.11 16.54
C ALA A 14 13.82 -12.67 15.98
N CYS A 15 14.93 -11.93 16.12
CA CYS A 15 15.04 -10.56 15.66
C CYS A 15 15.19 -10.42 14.13
N PHE A 16 15.95 -11.32 13.48
CA PHE A 16 16.38 -11.16 12.07
C PHE A 16 16.15 -12.40 11.20
N GLY A 17 15.28 -13.30 11.66
CA GLY A 17 14.88 -14.50 10.93
C GLY A 17 14.22 -14.19 9.59
N LEU A 18 14.03 -15.25 8.80
CA LEU A 18 13.21 -15.17 7.59
C LEU A 18 11.75 -15.43 7.98
N GLU A 19 10.85 -14.65 7.41
CA GLU A 19 9.39 -14.82 7.51
C GLU A 19 8.80 -14.98 6.12
N LYS A 20 7.82 -15.87 5.97
CA LYS A 20 7.03 -15.99 4.75
C LYS A 20 5.81 -15.09 4.90
N ARG A 21 5.57 -14.24 3.91
CA ARG A 21 4.32 -13.48 3.76
C ARG A 21 3.28 -14.36 3.06
N ASP A 22 2.01 -13.98 3.19
CA ASP A 22 0.87 -14.73 2.63
C ASP A 22 0.96 -14.88 1.10
N ASN A 23 1.61 -13.93 0.43
CA ASN A 23 1.93 -13.98 -1.00
C ASN A 23 3.12 -14.90 -1.36
N GLY A 24 3.57 -15.77 -0.45
CA GLY A 24 4.70 -16.69 -0.65
C GLY A 24 6.10 -16.05 -0.60
N THR A 25 6.21 -14.72 -0.48
CA THR A 25 7.51 -14.02 -0.45
C THR A 25 8.22 -14.23 0.88
N VAL A 26 9.49 -14.64 0.82
CA VAL A 26 10.35 -14.76 2.01
C VAL A 26 11.08 -13.44 2.25
N VAL A 27 10.78 -12.75 3.34
CA VAL A 27 11.47 -11.52 3.73
C VAL A 27 12.24 -11.71 5.04
N ARG A 28 13.23 -10.85 5.28
CA ARG A 28 14.01 -10.87 6.53
C ARG A 28 13.44 -9.85 7.51
N LYS A 29 13.16 -10.30 8.74
CA LYS A 29 12.74 -9.44 9.86
C LYS A 29 13.78 -8.35 10.13
N ASN A 30 13.30 -7.16 10.52
CA ASN A 30 14.11 -6.02 10.96
C ASN A 30 15.31 -5.69 10.05
N ARG A 31 15.09 -5.70 8.72
CA ARG A 31 16.14 -5.47 7.70
C ARG A 31 16.92 -4.17 7.91
N ILE A 32 16.25 -3.10 8.35
CA ILE A 32 16.86 -1.79 8.60
C ILE A 32 17.84 -1.87 9.78
N LEU A 33 17.38 -2.40 10.93
CA LEU A 33 18.23 -2.62 12.10
C LEU A 33 19.40 -3.55 11.78
N LEU A 34 19.19 -4.63 11.03
CA LEU A 34 20.29 -5.50 10.62
C LEU A 34 21.32 -4.77 9.74
N GLY A 35 20.86 -3.88 8.85
CA GLY A 35 21.72 -3.04 8.03
C GLY A 35 22.53 -2.04 8.85
N HIS A 36 21.91 -1.43 9.87
CA HIS A 36 22.57 -0.56 10.85
C HIS A 36 23.71 -1.27 11.55
N LEU A 37 23.40 -2.41 12.17
CA LEU A 37 24.34 -3.19 12.96
C LEU A 37 25.54 -3.67 12.15
N LYS A 38 25.31 -4.02 10.87
CA LYS A 38 26.37 -4.49 9.96
C LYS A 38 27.25 -3.39 9.38
N ASN A 39 26.99 -2.12 9.66
CA ASN A 39 27.70 -1.03 9.00
C ASN A 39 29.20 -0.98 9.43
N PRO A 40 30.15 -1.20 8.51
CA PRO A 40 31.58 -1.22 8.85
C PRO A 40 32.11 0.10 9.42
N ALA A 41 31.56 1.24 8.97
CA ALA A 41 31.98 2.56 9.46
C ALA A 41 31.60 2.74 10.94
N LEU A 42 30.36 2.37 11.29
CA LEU A 42 29.88 2.38 12.68
C LEU A 42 30.68 1.43 13.56
N LEU A 43 30.93 0.19 13.10
CA LEU A 43 31.73 -0.79 13.84
C LEU A 43 33.15 -0.28 14.12
N ARG A 44 33.77 0.37 13.14
CA ARG A 44 35.10 0.96 13.31
C ARG A 44 35.07 2.09 14.33
N TYR A 45 34.10 2.99 14.23
CA TYR A 45 33.93 4.10 15.17
C TYR A 45 33.75 3.60 16.61
N CYS A 46 32.85 2.64 16.84
CA CYS A 46 32.63 2.04 18.16
C CYS A 46 33.90 1.43 18.75
N ARG A 47 34.71 0.74 17.93
CA ARG A 47 36.00 0.17 18.36
C ARG A 47 37.05 1.23 18.68
N GLU A 48 37.08 2.33 17.93
CA GLU A 48 38.03 3.43 18.15
C GLU A 48 37.71 4.22 19.43
N HIS A 49 36.43 4.28 19.83
CA HIS A 49 35.96 5.07 20.98
C HIS A 49 35.62 4.22 22.22
N ASP A 50 35.68 2.89 22.12
CA ASP A 50 35.26 1.94 23.16
C ASP A 50 33.80 2.17 23.65
N ASP A 51 32.93 2.62 22.73
CA ASP A 51 31.50 2.83 22.98
C ASP A 51 30.66 2.04 21.98
N TYR A 52 29.90 1.09 22.50
CA TYR A 52 29.07 0.16 21.73
C TYR A 52 27.57 0.44 21.86
N ALA A 53 27.17 1.57 22.46
CA ALA A 53 25.76 1.90 22.69
C ALA A 53 24.92 1.88 21.40
N LEU A 54 25.49 2.35 20.28
CA LEU A 54 24.83 2.35 18.96
C LEU A 54 24.79 0.97 18.27
N LEU A 55 25.43 -0.05 18.85
CA LEU A 55 25.39 -1.44 18.40
C LEU A 55 24.56 -2.34 19.33
N HIS A 56 24.41 -1.95 20.60
CA HIS A 56 23.57 -2.63 21.59
C HIS A 56 22.11 -2.19 21.46
N ILE A 57 21.50 -2.52 20.32
CA ILE A 57 20.13 -2.14 19.95
C ILE A 57 19.34 -3.39 19.61
N TYR A 58 18.17 -3.54 20.22
CA TYR A 58 17.39 -4.79 20.17
C TYR A 58 16.12 -4.73 19.33
N ASP A 59 15.60 -3.52 19.11
CA ASP A 59 14.38 -3.29 18.35
C ASP A 59 14.44 -1.95 17.61
N MET A 60 13.39 -1.67 16.82
CA MET A 60 13.32 -0.45 16.00
C MET A 60 13.07 0.81 16.83
N ALA A 61 12.39 0.73 17.98
CA ALA A 61 12.11 1.90 18.83
C ALA A 61 13.40 2.37 19.52
N ASP A 62 14.17 1.43 20.08
CA ASP A 62 15.49 1.68 20.65
C ASP A 62 16.47 2.19 19.57
N LEU A 63 16.37 1.69 18.33
CA LEU A 63 17.14 2.21 17.19
C LEU A 63 16.83 3.69 16.93
N GLN A 64 15.55 4.04 16.81
CA GLN A 64 15.13 5.42 16.60
C GLN A 64 15.68 6.33 17.70
N LYS A 65 15.43 5.97 18.96
CA LYS A 65 15.77 6.78 20.13
C LYS A 65 17.28 7.02 20.22
N LYS A 66 18.08 5.93 20.28
CA LYS A 66 19.53 6.03 20.44
C LYS A 66 20.21 6.74 19.28
N VAL A 67 19.78 6.50 18.04
CA VAL A 67 20.35 7.18 16.88
C VAL A 67 20.03 8.67 16.91
N MET A 68 18.77 9.04 17.20
CA MET A 68 18.38 10.45 17.26
C MET A 68 19.08 11.20 18.39
N ASP A 69 19.19 10.60 19.57
CA ASP A 69 19.89 11.19 20.71
C ASP A 69 21.39 11.36 20.39
N ALA A 70 22.02 10.37 19.77
CA ALA A 70 23.42 10.46 19.35
C ALA A 70 23.66 11.50 18.24
N VAL A 71 22.73 11.67 17.29
CA VAL A 71 22.79 12.74 16.29
C VAL A 71 22.70 14.11 16.94
N ILE A 72 21.75 14.30 17.86
CA ILE A 72 21.56 15.58 18.57
C ILE A 72 22.81 15.92 19.39
N GLU A 73 23.32 14.97 20.17
CA GLU A 73 24.50 15.20 21.01
C GLU A 73 25.77 15.38 20.16
N SER A 74 25.91 14.68 19.04
CA SER A 74 27.04 14.87 18.11
C SER A 74 27.07 16.25 17.48
N GLY A 75 25.90 16.87 17.25
CA GLY A 75 25.83 18.25 16.77
C GLY A 75 26.13 19.29 17.87
N LYS A 76 25.82 18.96 19.12
CA LYS A 76 25.92 19.86 20.25
C LYS A 76 27.39 20.14 20.59
N GLY A 77 27.81 21.39 20.40
CA GLY A 77 29.19 21.81 20.70
C GLY A 77 30.18 21.53 19.56
N ASP A 78 29.75 20.98 18.42
CA ASP A 78 30.58 20.96 17.21
C ASP A 78 30.71 22.40 16.69
N LYS A 79 31.93 22.92 16.70
CA LYS A 79 32.25 24.27 16.20
C LYS A 79 31.92 24.46 14.71
N LYS A 80 31.76 23.36 13.95
CA LYS A 80 31.36 23.39 12.54
C LYS A 80 29.85 23.56 12.36
N LEU A 81 29.05 23.31 13.40
CA LEU A 81 27.58 23.38 13.36
C LEU A 81 27.08 24.46 14.34
N PRO A 82 27.43 25.75 14.13
CA PRO A 82 27.17 26.79 15.12
C PRO A 82 25.70 27.22 15.21
N TYR A 83 24.87 26.86 14.23
CA TYR A 83 23.50 27.36 14.13
C TYR A 83 22.48 26.40 14.72
N ARG A 84 21.52 26.95 15.45
CA ARG A 84 20.50 26.20 16.18
C ARG A 84 19.23 26.01 15.34
N VAL A 85 18.74 24.78 15.27
CA VAL A 85 17.53 24.38 14.55
C VAL A 85 16.58 23.70 15.53
N GLU A 86 15.45 24.32 15.82
CA GLU A 86 14.44 23.80 16.75
C GLU A 86 13.28 23.18 15.98
N LEU A 87 13.04 21.88 16.20
CA LEU A 87 11.95 21.13 15.56
C LEU A 87 11.32 20.19 16.59
N ILE A 88 10.00 20.22 16.74
CA ILE A 88 9.24 19.32 17.63
C ILE A 88 9.81 19.32 19.07
N GLY A 89 10.09 20.51 19.60
CA GLY A 89 10.69 20.68 20.94
C GLY A 89 12.14 20.18 21.09
N LYS A 90 12.76 19.63 20.04
CA LYS A 90 14.16 19.19 20.03
C LYS A 90 15.05 20.23 19.36
N THR A 91 16.28 20.34 19.86
CA THR A 91 17.29 21.23 19.30
C THR A 91 18.34 20.44 18.53
N TYR A 92 18.48 20.75 17.25
CA TYR A 92 19.50 20.27 16.33
C TYR A 92 20.49 21.40 16.00
N TYR A 93 21.60 21.03 15.36
CA TYR A 93 22.66 21.96 14.99
C TYR A 93 23.05 21.80 13.53
N SER A 94 23.28 22.92 12.84
CA SER A 94 23.65 22.97 11.42
C SER A 94 24.72 24.03 11.15
N SER A 95 25.45 23.85 10.06
CA SER A 95 26.39 24.80 9.46
C SER A 95 25.70 25.81 8.54
N GLN A 96 24.49 25.52 8.07
CA GLN A 96 23.82 26.28 7.00
C GLN A 96 22.42 26.78 7.39
N TYR A 97 21.78 26.15 8.37
CA TYR A 97 20.37 26.35 8.67
C TYR A 97 20.15 26.78 10.12
N GLN A 98 19.15 27.64 10.32
CA GLN A 98 18.60 27.94 11.64
C GLN A 98 17.09 28.09 11.57
N THR A 99 16.42 27.98 12.70
CA THR A 99 14.98 28.27 12.83
C THR A 99 14.75 29.63 13.47
N ASP A 100 13.63 30.26 13.14
CA ASP A 100 13.12 31.42 13.86
C ASP A 100 12.08 31.00 14.91
N GLU A 101 11.32 31.96 15.43
CA GLU A 101 10.31 31.73 16.46
C GLU A 101 9.18 30.78 16.04
N ARG A 102 9.03 30.47 14.74
CA ARG A 102 8.08 29.46 14.28
C ARG A 102 8.59 28.04 14.40
N GLN A 103 9.84 27.82 14.84
CA GLN A 103 10.41 26.48 15.11
C GLN A 103 10.14 25.48 13.97
N GLY A 104 10.33 25.95 12.74
CA GLY A 104 10.15 25.14 11.53
C GLY A 104 8.76 25.17 10.90
N VAL A 105 7.72 25.65 11.57
CA VAL A 105 6.33 25.65 11.03
C VAL A 105 6.19 26.65 9.87
N CYS A 106 5.65 26.19 8.74
CA CYS A 106 5.42 27.03 7.56
C CYS A 106 4.24 28.02 7.77
N GLU A 107 4.35 29.21 7.18
CA GLU A 107 3.30 30.24 7.28
C GLU A 107 2.00 29.85 6.57
N ASP A 108 2.12 29.10 5.48
CA ASP A 108 1.01 28.51 4.72
C ASP A 108 0.48 27.21 5.32
N LEU A 109 0.98 26.81 6.51
CA LEU A 109 0.66 25.55 7.18
C LEU A 109 0.89 24.31 6.30
N ASP A 110 1.87 24.38 5.38
CA ASP A 110 2.32 23.22 4.62
C ASP A 110 2.88 22.13 5.56
N LYS A 111 2.10 21.06 5.71
CA LYS A 111 2.34 19.99 6.68
C LYS A 111 3.44 19.02 6.26
N GLY A 112 3.84 19.07 4.99
CA GLY A 112 4.91 18.24 4.43
C GLY A 112 6.28 18.89 4.45
N SER A 113 6.37 20.17 4.84
CA SER A 113 7.57 20.98 4.71
C SER A 113 8.01 21.63 6.02
N VAL A 114 9.32 21.84 6.16
CA VAL A 114 9.95 22.61 7.23
C VAL A 114 10.39 23.97 6.68
N ARG A 115 9.99 25.04 7.36
CA ARG A 115 10.47 26.41 7.19
C ARG A 115 11.82 26.58 7.87
N TYR A 116 12.77 27.22 7.22
CA TYR A 116 14.10 27.44 7.79
C TYR A 116 14.72 28.72 7.25
N ILE A 117 15.67 29.29 7.99
CA ILE A 117 16.52 30.38 7.52
C ILE A 117 17.80 29.75 6.97
N ASN A 118 18.09 29.99 5.69
CA ASN A 118 19.41 29.72 5.16
C ASN A 118 20.35 30.86 5.56
N VAL A 119 21.41 30.53 6.30
CA VAL A 119 22.27 31.56 6.92
C VAL A 119 23.11 32.30 5.88
N GLU A 120 23.64 31.59 4.88
CA GLU A 120 24.44 32.21 3.80
C GLU A 120 23.63 33.25 3.02
N ARG A 121 22.37 32.94 2.71
CA ARG A 121 21.46 33.82 1.96
C ARG A 121 20.69 34.80 2.84
N ASN A 122 20.76 34.62 4.16
CA ASN A 122 19.99 35.35 5.16
C ASN A 122 18.49 35.49 4.78
N ARG A 123 17.89 34.39 4.32
CA ARG A 123 16.51 34.38 3.80
C ARG A 123 15.78 33.11 4.23
N VAL A 124 14.47 33.25 4.42
CA VAL A 124 13.56 32.15 4.76
C VAL A 124 13.23 31.32 3.51
N PHE A 125 13.28 30.01 3.65
CA PHE A 125 12.89 29.02 2.66
C PHE A 125 12.02 27.94 3.31
N LYS A 126 11.45 27.07 2.48
CA LYS A 126 10.85 25.82 2.93
C LYS A 126 11.35 24.65 2.10
N MET A 127 11.46 23.47 2.72
CA MET A 127 11.79 22.23 2.04
C MET A 127 11.04 21.04 2.65
N ARG A 128 10.89 19.95 1.90
CA ARG A 128 10.23 18.74 2.42
C ARG A 128 10.88 18.27 3.73
N ALA A 129 10.05 17.95 4.72
CA ALA A 129 10.47 17.64 6.09
C ALA A 129 11.54 16.54 6.15
N GLY A 130 11.30 15.40 5.49
CA GLY A 130 12.28 14.32 5.44
C GLY A 130 13.58 14.69 4.72
N LYS A 131 13.54 15.59 3.72
CA LYS A 131 14.78 16.10 3.09
C LYS A 131 15.57 16.95 4.08
N PHE A 132 14.89 17.84 4.81
CA PHE A 132 15.55 18.70 5.80
C PHE A 132 16.20 17.91 6.91
N MET A 133 15.47 16.97 7.51
CA MET A 133 16.00 16.12 8.58
C MET A 133 17.17 15.27 8.12
N ARG A 134 17.11 14.76 6.88
CA ARG A 134 18.24 14.03 6.28
C ARG A 134 19.49 14.91 6.18
N GLU A 135 19.35 16.16 5.78
CA GLU A 135 20.48 17.09 5.70
C GLU A 135 21.07 17.34 7.10
N LEU A 136 20.24 17.63 8.11
CA LEU A 136 20.70 17.82 9.50
C LEU A 136 21.45 16.60 10.04
N ILE A 137 20.90 15.40 9.85
CA ILE A 137 21.56 14.16 10.29
C ILE A 137 22.95 14.06 9.64
N LEU A 138 23.05 14.22 8.33
CA LEU A 138 24.29 14.05 7.58
C LEU A 138 25.34 15.15 7.80
N GLU A 139 24.99 16.25 8.45
CA GLU A 139 25.96 17.27 8.87
C GLU A 139 26.79 16.80 10.07
N THR A 140 26.19 16.02 10.98
CA THR A 140 26.82 15.52 12.21
C THR A 140 27.88 14.44 11.95
N GLU A 141 28.78 14.24 12.91
CA GLU A 141 29.78 13.17 12.83
C GLU A 141 29.10 11.79 12.87
N ILE A 142 28.20 11.58 13.84
CA ILE A 142 27.45 10.33 13.97
C ILE A 142 26.59 10.04 12.74
N GLY A 143 25.89 11.03 12.20
CA GLY A 143 25.00 10.82 11.06
C GLY A 143 25.71 10.33 9.79
N LYS A 144 26.99 10.71 9.59
CA LYS A 144 27.83 10.21 8.48
C LYS A 144 28.21 8.74 8.64
N LEU A 145 28.14 8.20 9.85
CA LEU A 145 28.41 6.79 10.17
C LEU A 145 27.17 5.92 10.06
N LEU A 146 25.97 6.50 9.91
CA LEU A 146 24.73 5.74 9.78
C LEU A 146 24.60 5.13 8.39
N SER A 147 23.91 3.99 8.30
CA SER A 147 23.62 3.40 6.98
C SER A 147 22.57 4.23 6.23
N PRO A 148 22.61 4.30 4.89
CA PRO A 148 21.60 5.02 4.11
C PRO A 148 20.16 4.59 4.42
N SER A 149 19.94 3.29 4.67
CA SER A 149 18.61 2.76 5.02
C SER A 149 18.09 3.33 6.33
N VAL A 150 18.94 3.48 7.35
CA VAL A 150 18.56 4.07 8.64
C VAL A 150 18.25 5.54 8.49
N VAL A 151 19.10 6.28 7.77
CA VAL A 151 18.89 7.71 7.53
C VAL A 151 17.58 7.93 6.76
N ASN A 152 17.34 7.14 5.72
CA ASN A 152 16.11 7.24 4.93
C ASN A 152 14.87 6.89 5.74
N TRP A 153 14.92 5.87 6.59
CA TRP A 153 13.81 5.51 7.47
C TRP A 153 13.54 6.58 8.54
N ILE A 154 14.58 7.03 9.26
CA ILE A 154 14.44 8.07 10.29
C ILE A 154 13.92 9.37 9.68
N ALA A 155 14.51 9.83 8.58
CA ALA A 155 14.16 11.12 8.00
C ALA A 155 12.87 11.04 7.16
N GLY A 156 12.79 10.05 6.28
CA GLY A 156 11.72 9.89 5.30
C GLY A 156 10.40 9.39 5.89
N ASP A 157 10.46 8.42 6.80
CA ASP A 157 9.25 7.78 7.34
C ASP A 157 8.93 8.37 8.72
N VAL A 158 9.84 8.20 9.69
CA VAL A 158 9.60 8.55 11.10
C VAL A 158 9.42 10.06 11.28
N PHE A 159 10.42 10.85 10.89
CA PHE A 159 10.38 12.29 11.10
C PHE A 159 9.31 12.96 10.24
N THR A 160 9.12 12.55 8.98
CA THR A 160 8.05 13.12 8.14
C THR A 160 6.67 12.90 8.77
N GLN A 161 6.40 11.71 9.32
CA GLN A 161 5.15 11.43 10.01
C GLN A 161 4.99 12.25 11.30
N GLN A 162 6.04 12.33 12.12
CA GLN A 162 6.04 13.16 13.33
C GLN A 162 5.86 14.64 13.02
N TRP A 163 6.52 15.13 11.97
CA TRP A 163 6.42 16.51 11.51
C TRP A 163 5.03 16.84 10.97
N CYS A 164 4.46 15.94 10.17
CA CYS A 164 3.10 16.08 9.67
C CYS A 164 2.11 16.18 10.84
N THR A 165 2.25 15.31 11.84
CA THR A 165 1.39 15.32 13.04
C THR A 165 1.57 16.61 13.86
N TYR A 166 2.83 17.00 14.12
CA TYR A 166 3.17 18.22 14.83
C TYR A 166 2.58 19.46 14.17
N THR A 167 2.73 19.60 12.85
CA THR A 167 2.18 20.72 12.07
C THR A 167 0.65 20.68 11.98
N HIS A 168 0.03 19.49 11.97
CA HIS A 168 -1.41 19.36 12.11
C HIS A 168 -1.93 19.97 13.42
N GLY A 169 -1.15 19.91 14.51
CA GLY A 169 -1.48 20.55 15.78
C GLY A 169 -1.62 22.07 15.73
N TYR A 170 -1.03 22.71 14.72
CA TYR A 170 -1.16 24.15 14.45
C TYR A 170 -2.33 24.49 13.52
N THR A 171 -3.15 23.50 13.12
CA THR A 171 -4.40 23.78 12.43
C THR A 171 -5.30 24.57 13.39
N PRO A 172 -5.68 25.83 13.08
CA PRO A 172 -6.27 26.78 14.05
C PRO A 172 -7.68 26.42 14.55
N ASP A 173 -8.14 25.19 14.32
CA ASP A 173 -9.54 24.77 14.38
C ASP A 173 -9.69 23.37 15.04
N ILE A 174 -8.67 22.87 15.74
CA ILE A 174 -8.72 21.56 16.42
C ILE A 174 -8.61 21.72 17.93
N GLU A 175 -9.69 21.43 18.63
CA GLU A 175 -9.82 21.51 20.09
C GLU A 175 -9.73 20.11 20.72
N LEU A 176 -8.97 19.97 21.82
CA LEU A 176 -8.88 18.75 22.61
C LEU A 176 -9.89 18.79 23.75
N HIS A 177 -10.61 17.68 23.92
CA HIS A 177 -11.55 17.46 25.02
C HIS A 177 -11.14 16.19 25.79
N VAL A 178 -11.08 16.31 27.12
CA VAL A 178 -10.90 15.18 28.05
C VAL A 178 -11.91 15.33 29.18
N ASN A 179 -13.01 14.58 29.12
CA ASN A 179 -14.17 14.79 29.98
C ASN A 179 -14.99 13.49 30.15
N ASP A 180 -16.20 13.62 30.70
CA ASP A 180 -17.13 12.51 30.93
C ASP A 180 -18.19 12.37 29.81
N ASP A 181 -18.00 13.05 28.68
CA ASP A 181 -18.92 13.01 27.55
C ASP A 181 -18.64 11.81 26.64
N PHE A 182 -18.95 10.62 27.15
CA PHE A 182 -18.86 9.38 26.38
C PHE A 182 -19.89 9.31 25.25
N ARG A 183 -20.99 10.07 25.35
CA ARG A 183 -22.04 10.07 24.32
C ARG A 183 -21.52 10.67 23.02
N SER A 184 -20.92 11.85 23.05
CA SER A 184 -20.46 12.52 21.83
C SER A 184 -19.40 11.72 21.06
N ILE A 185 -18.68 10.82 21.74
CA ILE A 185 -17.70 9.94 21.11
C ILE A 185 -18.28 8.60 20.65
N TYR A 186 -19.58 8.35 20.74
CA TYR A 186 -20.23 7.16 20.16
C TYR A 186 -21.49 7.49 19.35
N ASP A 187 -21.97 8.74 19.40
CA ASP A 187 -23.09 9.27 18.62
C ASP A 187 -22.60 9.67 17.21
N SER A 188 -23.13 9.02 16.17
CA SER A 188 -22.73 9.29 14.78
C SER A 188 -23.07 10.71 14.32
N ASP A 189 -24.12 11.33 14.88
CA ASP A 189 -24.47 12.73 14.58
C ASP A 189 -23.44 13.72 15.12
N CYS A 190 -22.66 13.32 16.14
CA CYS A 190 -21.56 14.11 16.69
C CYS A 190 -20.22 13.85 15.97
N CYS A 191 -20.13 12.81 15.14
CA CYS A 191 -18.90 12.38 14.49
C CYS A 191 -18.82 12.86 13.04
N LYS A 192 -17.61 13.22 12.59
CA LYS A 192 -17.37 13.57 11.20
C LYS A 192 -17.08 12.32 10.38
N GLY A 193 -18.09 11.79 9.70
CA GLY A 193 -17.95 10.60 8.88
C GLY A 193 -17.82 9.32 9.70
N ASP A 194 -17.41 8.24 9.03
CA ASP A 194 -17.32 6.91 9.65
C ASP A 194 -15.98 6.70 10.38
N PHE A 195 -16.06 6.03 11.53
CA PHE A 195 -14.97 5.70 12.43
C PHE A 195 -14.67 4.20 12.47
N GLY A 196 -15.46 3.35 11.80
CA GLY A 196 -15.24 1.91 11.69
C GLY A 196 -15.29 1.19 13.04
N SER A 197 -16.25 1.54 13.89
CA SER A 197 -16.38 1.02 15.26
C SER A 197 -17.75 0.38 15.46
N CYS A 198 -17.77 -0.88 15.92
CA CYS A 198 -18.99 -1.65 16.19
C CYS A 198 -19.86 -1.09 17.34
N MET A 199 -19.33 -0.13 18.10
CA MET A 199 -19.96 0.45 19.28
C MET A 199 -20.68 1.78 19.00
N VAL A 200 -20.64 2.28 17.75
CA VAL A 200 -21.34 3.51 17.34
C VAL A 200 -22.85 3.30 17.45
N ASP A 201 -23.55 4.29 18.01
CA ASP A 201 -25.00 4.34 18.18
C ASP A 201 -25.64 3.16 18.95
N LYS A 202 -24.84 2.38 19.68
CA LYS A 202 -25.32 1.25 20.49
C LYS A 202 -25.86 1.63 21.88
N ASP A 203 -25.75 2.90 22.27
CA ASP A 203 -26.13 3.42 23.60
C ASP A 203 -25.45 2.70 24.79
N ARG A 204 -24.19 2.27 24.60
CA ARG A 204 -23.41 1.50 25.59
C ARG A 204 -22.45 2.33 26.44
N THR A 205 -22.75 3.62 26.56
CA THR A 205 -21.85 4.59 27.22
C THR A 205 -21.82 4.48 28.74
N SER A 206 -22.86 3.88 29.34
CA SER A 206 -22.97 3.60 30.78
C SER A 206 -21.81 2.77 31.30
N PHE A 207 -21.31 1.81 30.52
CA PHE A 207 -20.13 1.02 30.88
C PHE A 207 -18.95 1.90 31.31
N TYR A 208 -18.62 2.91 30.50
CA TYR A 208 -17.47 3.79 30.79
C TYR A 208 -17.74 4.81 31.89
N ARG A 209 -19.01 5.16 32.10
CA ARG A 209 -19.42 6.13 33.11
C ARG A 209 -19.49 5.51 34.50
N ASP A 210 -19.99 4.28 34.58
CA ASP A 210 -20.46 3.68 35.81
C ASP A 210 -19.55 2.50 36.25
N SER A 211 -19.03 1.71 35.29
CA SER A 211 -18.32 0.46 35.60
C SER A 211 -16.81 0.60 35.68
N VAL A 212 -16.20 1.59 35.02
CA VAL A 212 -14.74 1.77 34.99
C VAL A 212 -14.33 3.21 35.26
N LYS A 213 -13.09 3.41 35.74
CA LYS A 213 -12.51 4.76 35.90
C LYS A 213 -11.88 5.25 34.60
N ALA A 214 -12.71 5.86 33.74
CA ALA A 214 -12.29 6.35 32.44
C ALA A 214 -12.69 7.82 32.18
N LYS A 215 -12.15 8.38 31.10
CA LYS A 215 -12.57 9.64 30.48
C LYS A 215 -12.71 9.46 28.97
N ALA A 216 -13.63 10.19 28.36
CA ALA A 216 -13.67 10.36 26.92
C ALA A 216 -12.56 11.33 26.50
N ALA A 217 -11.72 10.92 25.56
CA ALA A 217 -10.65 11.74 25.01
C ALA A 217 -10.85 11.90 23.50
N TYR A 218 -11.06 13.13 23.02
CA TYR A 218 -11.37 13.36 21.62
C TYR A 218 -10.94 14.75 21.15
N ILE A 219 -10.84 14.90 19.83
CA ILE A 219 -10.61 16.20 19.19
C ILE A 219 -11.75 16.53 18.24
N THR A 220 -12.16 17.80 18.24
CA THR A 220 -13.20 18.34 17.35
C THR A 220 -12.60 19.28 16.32
N ASP A 221 -13.21 19.36 15.13
CA ASP A 221 -12.86 20.38 14.14
C ASP A 221 -13.64 21.71 14.35
N LYS A 222 -13.45 22.69 13.47
CA LYS A 222 -14.17 23.98 13.50
C LYS A 222 -15.70 23.89 13.47
N THR A 223 -16.25 22.78 13.01
CA THR A 223 -17.70 22.56 12.97
C THR A 223 -18.23 22.01 14.29
N GLY A 224 -17.33 21.66 15.22
CA GLY A 224 -17.65 21.03 16.50
C GLY A 224 -17.79 19.52 16.41
N LEU A 225 -17.63 18.92 15.23
CA LEU A 225 -17.72 17.48 15.04
C LEU A 225 -16.44 16.78 15.49
N VAL A 226 -16.60 15.62 16.12
CA VAL A 226 -15.51 14.75 16.55
C VAL A 226 -14.80 14.20 15.30
N VAL A 227 -13.48 14.35 15.24
CA VAL A 227 -12.65 13.85 14.12
C VAL A 227 -11.67 12.74 14.53
N ALA A 228 -11.34 12.65 15.82
CA ALA A 228 -10.71 11.49 16.43
C ALA A 228 -11.10 11.34 17.89
N ARG A 229 -11.17 10.10 18.38
CA ARG A 229 -11.66 9.75 19.72
C ARG A 229 -10.96 8.52 20.29
N SER A 230 -10.98 8.39 21.60
CA SER A 230 -10.50 7.22 22.34
C SER A 230 -11.01 7.24 23.78
N ILE A 231 -10.91 6.10 24.45
CA ILE A 231 -11.14 5.96 25.89
C ILE A 231 -9.81 6.09 26.64
N LEU A 232 -9.79 6.96 27.64
CA LEU A 232 -8.66 7.12 28.54
C LEU A 232 -8.97 6.43 29.87
N PHE A 233 -8.30 5.31 30.16
CA PHE A 233 -8.36 4.70 31.49
C PHE A 233 -7.44 5.46 32.44
N THR A 234 -8.01 6.00 33.52
CA THR A 234 -7.31 6.93 34.42
C THR A 234 -6.69 6.30 35.66
N ASP A 235 -6.99 5.02 35.94
CA ASP A 235 -6.54 4.31 37.15
C ASP A 235 -6.11 2.88 36.83
N VAL A 236 -5.15 2.74 35.91
CA VAL A 236 -4.55 1.46 35.55
C VAL A 236 -3.43 1.12 36.53
N THR A 237 -3.32 -0.15 36.91
CA THR A 237 -2.24 -0.64 37.80
C THR A 237 -1.44 -1.72 37.09
N ASP A 238 -0.11 -1.65 37.12
CA ASP A 238 0.75 -2.73 36.60
C ASP A 238 1.04 -3.82 37.65
N GLN A 239 1.71 -4.90 37.24
CA GLN A 239 2.03 -6.03 38.11
C GLN A 239 2.90 -5.67 39.33
N ASP A 240 3.60 -4.53 39.26
CA ASP A 240 4.49 -4.05 40.32
C ASP A 240 3.77 -3.03 41.23
N GLY A 241 2.50 -2.73 40.96
CA GLY A 241 1.69 -1.78 41.70
C GLY A 241 1.83 -0.32 41.25
N ASN A 242 2.51 -0.04 40.15
CA ASN A 242 2.63 1.32 39.61
C ASN A 242 1.32 1.75 38.94
N LYS A 243 1.02 3.05 39.02
CA LYS A 243 -0.19 3.65 38.44
C LYS A 243 0.09 4.25 37.07
N TRP A 244 -0.88 4.10 36.17
CA TRP A 244 -0.80 4.53 34.78
C TRP A 244 -2.14 5.11 34.29
N ARG A 245 -2.04 6.12 33.43
CA ARG A 245 -3.13 6.64 32.59
C ARG A 245 -2.91 6.16 31.17
N LEU A 246 -3.68 5.19 30.71
CA LEU A 246 -3.49 4.56 29.41
C LEU A 246 -4.61 4.94 28.44
N LEU A 247 -4.22 5.44 27.28
CA LEU A 247 -5.13 5.69 26.17
C LEU A 247 -5.36 4.39 25.38
N GLU A 248 -6.61 3.97 25.29
CA GLU A 248 -7.03 2.79 24.52
C GLU A 248 -6.91 3.04 23.01
N ARG A 249 -7.29 2.07 22.16
CA ARG A 249 -7.35 2.23 20.70
C ARG A 249 -7.97 3.58 20.29
N GLN A 250 -7.37 4.21 19.29
CA GLN A 250 -7.84 5.48 18.75
C GLN A 250 -8.59 5.25 17.44
N TYR A 251 -9.73 5.93 17.30
CA TYR A 251 -10.58 5.92 16.12
C TYR A 251 -10.62 7.32 15.53
N SER A 252 -10.75 7.42 14.21
CA SER A 252 -10.77 8.71 13.51
C SER A 252 -11.62 8.64 12.24
N SER A 253 -12.06 9.81 11.79
CA SER A 253 -12.77 10.02 10.53
C SER A 253 -12.03 9.36 9.37
N GLY A 254 -12.67 8.38 8.71
CA GLY A 254 -12.10 7.66 7.56
C GLY A 254 -10.84 6.85 7.89
N GLY A 255 -10.62 6.54 9.18
CA GLY A 255 -9.46 5.78 9.62
C GLY A 255 -8.12 6.53 9.57
N ASP A 256 -8.11 7.86 9.42
CA ASP A 256 -6.90 8.67 9.28
C ASP A 256 -5.96 8.56 10.49
N ASP A 257 -4.81 7.93 10.29
CA ASP A 257 -3.76 7.74 11.30
C ASP A 257 -3.11 9.06 11.76
N VAL A 258 -3.15 10.11 10.94
CA VAL A 258 -2.65 11.43 11.34
C VAL A 258 -3.55 12.05 12.39
N LEU A 259 -4.86 11.90 12.28
CA LEU A 259 -5.82 12.37 13.30
C LEU A 259 -5.70 11.57 14.60
N LYS A 260 -5.49 10.25 14.53
CA LYS A 260 -5.23 9.41 15.72
C LYS A 260 -3.98 9.87 16.45
N ARG A 261 -2.88 10.11 15.73
CA ARG A 261 -1.63 10.61 16.31
C ARG A 261 -1.77 12.02 16.84
N LEU A 262 -2.53 12.88 16.18
CA LEU A 262 -2.78 14.24 16.67
C LEU A 262 -3.49 14.25 18.02
N LEU A 263 -4.48 13.36 18.21
CA LEU A 263 -5.14 13.18 19.51
C LEU A 263 -4.11 12.79 20.59
N ILE A 264 -3.26 11.78 20.31
CA ILE A 264 -2.20 11.34 21.22
C ILE A 264 -1.25 12.49 21.55
N ASP A 265 -0.75 13.21 20.55
CA ASP A 265 0.20 14.31 20.74
C ASP A 265 -0.38 15.42 21.62
N LYS A 266 -1.66 15.81 21.39
CA LYS A 266 -2.34 16.81 22.23
C LYS A 266 -2.52 16.31 23.67
N LEU A 267 -2.81 15.02 23.87
CA LEU A 267 -2.92 14.41 25.19
C LEU A 267 -1.57 14.37 25.94
N ILE A 268 -0.47 14.08 25.24
CA ILE A 268 0.89 14.13 25.80
C ILE A 268 1.25 15.57 26.18
N GLN A 269 1.00 16.54 25.28
CA GLN A 269 1.27 17.95 25.54
C GLN A 269 0.47 18.50 26.72
N GLY A 270 -0.76 18.00 26.90
CA GLY A 270 -1.62 18.35 28.03
C GLY A 270 -1.35 17.55 29.31
N ASP A 271 -0.36 16.67 29.32
CA ASP A 271 -0.04 15.77 30.45
C ASP A 271 -1.26 14.97 30.94
N TYR A 272 -2.03 14.39 30.00
CA TYR A 272 -3.22 13.59 30.31
C TYR A 272 -2.93 12.09 30.39
N ILE A 273 -1.89 11.60 29.72
CA ILE A 273 -1.60 10.17 29.55
C ILE A 273 -0.15 9.83 29.90
N ASP A 274 0.07 8.58 30.32
CA ASP A 274 1.39 8.00 30.58
C ASP A 274 1.80 6.96 29.52
N GLY A 275 0.81 6.44 28.78
CA GLY A 275 1.00 5.54 27.67
C GLY A 275 -0.25 5.45 26.79
N TYR A 276 -0.10 4.81 25.63
CA TYR A 276 -1.18 4.68 24.65
C TYR A 276 -1.04 3.38 23.86
N LYS A 277 -2.18 2.87 23.37
CA LYS A 277 -2.21 1.74 22.44
C LYS A 277 -1.65 2.16 21.09
N ILE A 278 -0.76 1.35 20.51
CA ILE A 278 -0.07 1.64 19.26
C ILE A 278 -1.09 1.88 18.14
N VAL A 279 -0.92 2.98 17.40
CA VAL A 279 -1.74 3.28 16.22
C VAL A 279 -1.57 2.17 15.17
N GLY A 280 -2.69 1.57 14.75
CA GLY A 280 -2.70 0.46 13.80
C GLY A 280 -2.59 -0.93 14.44
N ALA A 281 -2.50 -1.04 15.77
CA ALA A 281 -2.62 -2.32 16.46
C ALA A 281 -3.96 -3.00 16.13
N SER A 282 -4.03 -4.33 16.15
CA SER A 282 -5.27 -5.10 15.96
C SER A 282 -6.10 -5.15 17.24
N CYS A 283 -7.44 -5.29 17.12
CA CYS A 283 -8.36 -5.32 18.27
C CYS A 283 -8.09 -6.51 19.19
N HIS A 284 -7.39 -7.55 18.69
CA HIS A 284 -6.99 -8.70 19.47
C HIS A 284 -5.65 -8.51 20.22
N GLU A 285 -4.89 -7.44 19.95
CA GLU A 285 -3.58 -7.18 20.58
C GLU A 285 -3.73 -6.40 21.89
N ALA A 286 -4.15 -7.08 22.95
CA ALA A 286 -4.42 -6.46 24.25
C ALA A 286 -3.18 -5.86 24.96
N ASN A 287 -1.97 -6.25 24.58
CA ASN A 287 -0.71 -5.79 25.17
C ASN A 287 0.05 -4.77 24.28
N ALA A 288 -0.54 -4.29 23.19
CA ALA A 288 0.13 -3.37 22.26
C ALA A 288 0.19 -1.91 22.77
N PHE A 289 0.69 -1.71 23.99
CA PHE A 289 0.90 -0.38 24.59
C PHE A 289 2.37 0.06 24.48
N VAL A 290 2.55 1.38 24.39
CA VAL A 290 3.84 2.07 24.55
C VAL A 290 3.69 3.20 25.57
N ASP A 291 4.79 3.60 26.20
CA ASP A 291 4.81 4.84 27.00
C ASP A 291 4.82 6.10 26.10
N ILE A 292 4.70 7.28 26.71
CA ILE A 292 4.76 8.57 26.00
C ILE A 292 6.10 8.84 25.26
N HIS A 293 7.12 8.02 25.49
CA HIS A 293 8.40 8.09 24.79
C HIS A 293 8.52 7.02 23.69
N GLY A 294 7.48 6.22 23.46
CA GLY A 294 7.44 5.14 22.47
C GLY A 294 8.15 3.87 22.90
N ASN A 295 8.54 3.72 24.18
CA ASN A 295 9.12 2.46 24.65
C ASN A 295 7.99 1.43 24.82
N SER A 296 8.24 0.20 24.38
CA SER A 296 7.27 -0.91 24.46
C SER A 296 6.89 -1.21 25.91
N LEU A 297 5.59 -1.41 26.15
CA LEU A 297 5.02 -1.88 27.43
C LEU A 297 4.36 -3.26 27.29
N SER A 298 4.63 -3.99 26.21
CA SER A 298 3.99 -5.27 25.89
C SER A 298 4.31 -6.42 26.84
N ASP A 299 5.36 -6.28 27.64
CA ASP A 299 5.74 -7.19 28.72
C ASP A 299 5.03 -6.87 30.05
N LYS A 300 4.40 -5.70 30.17
CA LYS A 300 3.62 -5.33 31.35
C LYS A 300 2.23 -5.99 31.35
N LYS A 301 1.83 -6.35 32.56
CA LYS A 301 0.53 -6.89 32.90
C LYS A 301 -0.23 -5.82 33.66
N PHE A 302 -1.29 -5.33 33.06
CA PHE A 302 -2.13 -4.26 33.58
C PHE A 302 -3.47 -4.78 34.06
N GLU A 303 -4.01 -4.11 35.08
CA GLU A 303 -5.36 -4.29 35.60
C GLU A 303 -6.06 -2.95 35.80
N ILE A 304 -7.38 -2.94 35.63
CA ILE A 304 -8.27 -1.83 35.99
C ILE A 304 -9.36 -2.32 36.94
N GLY A 305 -9.87 -1.41 37.78
CA GLY A 305 -11.14 -1.66 38.47
C GLY A 305 -12.29 -1.67 37.47
N CYS A 306 -13.15 -2.68 37.57
CA CYS A 306 -14.31 -2.86 36.72
C CYS A 306 -15.47 -3.43 37.54
N ASP A 307 -16.45 -2.59 37.86
CA ASP A 307 -17.62 -2.96 38.66
C ASP A 307 -18.81 -3.22 37.73
N LEU A 308 -19.23 -4.47 37.63
CA LEU A 308 -20.32 -4.91 36.77
C LEU A 308 -21.22 -5.87 37.54
N GLU A 309 -22.50 -5.60 37.48
CA GLU A 309 -23.53 -6.59 37.75
C GLU A 309 -23.87 -7.38 36.48
N LEU A 310 -24.54 -8.52 36.63
CA LEU A 310 -24.83 -9.41 35.50
C LEU A 310 -25.70 -8.76 34.41
N GLU A 311 -26.57 -7.82 34.79
CA GLU A 311 -27.48 -7.09 33.88
C GLU A 311 -26.89 -5.76 33.38
N ASP A 312 -25.70 -5.36 33.87
CA ASP A 312 -25.12 -4.08 33.50
C ASP A 312 -24.70 -4.05 32.02
N THR A 313 -24.85 -2.88 31.40
CA THR A 313 -24.50 -2.66 30.01
C THR A 313 -23.01 -2.83 29.78
N LEU A 314 -22.64 -3.69 28.83
CA LEU A 314 -21.26 -3.88 28.40
C LEU A 314 -20.88 -2.96 27.26
N SER A 315 -19.58 -2.76 27.12
CA SER A 315 -18.96 -2.22 25.91
C SER A 315 -17.81 -3.12 25.49
N TYR A 316 -17.62 -3.31 24.18
CA TYR A 316 -16.51 -4.09 23.65
C TYR A 316 -15.17 -3.53 24.13
N GLN A 317 -14.32 -4.37 24.73
CA GLN A 317 -13.00 -4.00 25.23
C GLN A 317 -11.87 -4.56 24.37
N ASP A 318 -11.03 -3.67 23.84
CA ASP A 318 -9.84 -4.04 23.05
C ASP A 318 -8.72 -4.62 23.90
N SER A 319 -8.45 -4.02 25.08
CA SER A 319 -7.31 -4.40 25.91
C SER A 319 -7.73 -5.05 27.21
N PHE A 320 -8.54 -4.37 28.02
CA PHE A 320 -8.96 -4.86 29.34
C PHE A 320 -10.16 -5.80 29.25
N LYS A 321 -9.96 -6.94 28.59
CA LYS A 321 -11.04 -7.85 28.21
C LYS A 321 -11.21 -9.06 29.11
N TRP A 322 -10.17 -9.53 29.78
CA TRP A 322 -10.31 -10.64 30.71
C TRP A 322 -10.86 -10.12 32.03
N TYR A 323 -12.15 -10.36 32.30
CA TYR A 323 -12.85 -9.82 33.46
C TYR A 323 -13.02 -10.88 34.56
N SER A 324 -12.70 -10.50 35.81
CA SER A 324 -12.91 -11.30 37.00
C SER A 324 -14.05 -10.71 37.82
N TYR A 325 -15.23 -11.33 37.72
CA TYR A 325 -16.43 -10.92 38.44
C TYR A 325 -16.24 -10.97 39.96
N SER A 326 -15.53 -12.00 40.47
CA SER A 326 -15.27 -12.10 41.92
C SER A 326 -14.35 -11.01 42.49
N ARG A 327 -13.62 -10.30 41.64
CA ARG A 327 -12.61 -9.30 42.03
C ARG A 327 -12.96 -7.88 41.60
N ASN A 328 -14.00 -7.71 40.81
CA ASN A 328 -14.37 -6.45 40.16
C ASN A 328 -13.18 -5.81 39.43
N LYS A 329 -12.48 -6.62 38.62
CA LYS A 329 -11.28 -6.22 37.88
C LYS A 329 -11.25 -6.79 36.48
N ALA A 330 -10.78 -5.97 35.54
CA ALA A 330 -10.47 -6.39 34.17
C ALA A 330 -8.97 -6.29 33.89
N TYR A 331 -8.47 -7.22 33.10
CA TYR A 331 -7.04 -7.43 32.86
C TYR A 331 -6.73 -7.35 31.37
N ASN A 332 -5.49 -6.94 31.03
CA ASN A 332 -4.99 -7.00 29.65
C ASN A 332 -4.26 -8.31 29.31
N TYR A 333 -4.40 -9.31 30.16
CA TYR A 333 -3.83 -10.65 29.99
C TYR A 333 -4.78 -11.70 30.57
N GLU A 334 -4.76 -12.88 29.97
CA GLU A 334 -5.52 -14.01 30.47
C GLU A 334 -4.95 -14.49 31.82
N ASN A 335 -5.85 -14.73 32.78
CA ASN A 335 -5.52 -15.31 34.06
C ASN A 335 -6.58 -16.31 34.52
N SER A 336 -6.22 -17.17 35.46
CA SER A 336 -7.08 -18.26 35.97
C SER A 336 -8.33 -17.80 36.72
N GLU A 337 -8.44 -16.50 37.03
CA GLU A 337 -9.54 -15.91 37.78
C GLU A 337 -10.52 -15.16 36.88
N THR A 338 -10.28 -15.20 35.57
CA THR A 338 -11.18 -14.69 34.54
C THR A 338 -12.49 -15.47 34.61
N SER A 339 -13.58 -14.73 34.79
CA SER A 339 -14.95 -15.25 34.80
C SER A 339 -15.65 -15.01 33.46
N TYR A 340 -15.35 -13.87 32.81
CA TYR A 340 -15.96 -13.45 31.54
C TYR A 340 -14.92 -12.81 30.64
N ASN A 341 -15.19 -12.78 29.33
CA ASN A 341 -14.41 -12.01 28.36
C ASN A 341 -15.26 -10.86 27.83
N LEU A 342 -14.72 -9.64 27.90
CA LEU A 342 -15.40 -8.40 27.51
C LEU A 342 -15.08 -7.97 26.08
N ASP A 343 -14.42 -8.82 25.28
CA ASP A 343 -14.30 -8.66 23.82
C ASP A 343 -15.53 -9.20 23.09
N THR A 344 -16.71 -8.95 23.66
CA THR A 344 -18.02 -9.33 23.12
C THR A 344 -18.83 -8.09 22.76
N THR A 345 -19.79 -8.27 21.86
CA THR A 345 -20.84 -7.32 21.55
C THR A 345 -22.15 -7.63 22.28
N ASP A 346 -22.16 -8.53 23.27
CA ASP A 346 -23.34 -8.75 24.13
C ASP A 346 -23.77 -7.47 24.86
N LEU A 347 -25.07 -7.32 25.13
CA LEU A 347 -25.59 -6.21 25.94
C LEU A 347 -25.12 -6.28 27.39
N ASN A 348 -25.09 -7.48 27.99
CA ASN A 348 -24.76 -7.72 29.39
C ASN A 348 -24.08 -9.10 29.60
N LEU A 349 -23.74 -9.46 30.83
CA LEU A 349 -22.99 -10.70 31.12
C LEU A 349 -23.82 -11.99 31.00
N TYR A 350 -25.14 -11.92 30.81
CA TYR A 350 -25.95 -13.10 30.48
C TYR A 350 -25.69 -13.58 29.04
N GLY A 351 -25.11 -12.72 28.20
CA GLY A 351 -25.13 -12.91 26.75
C GLY A 351 -26.47 -12.49 26.17
N ASP A 352 -26.50 -12.09 24.90
CA ASP A 352 -27.76 -11.85 24.22
C ASP A 352 -28.34 -13.20 23.77
N ASP A 353 -29.30 -13.75 24.53
CA ASP A 353 -30.05 -14.97 24.15
C ASP A 353 -30.89 -14.79 22.85
N ASP A 354 -30.90 -13.58 22.26
CA ASP A 354 -31.78 -13.19 21.16
C ASP A 354 -31.11 -12.29 20.08
N GLU A 355 -29.79 -12.14 20.03
CA GLU A 355 -29.13 -11.64 18.81
C GLU A 355 -28.67 -12.86 18.00
N ASP A 356 -29.53 -13.32 17.08
CA ASP A 356 -29.05 -13.87 15.82
C ASP A 356 -28.06 -12.80 15.33
N ASP A 357 -26.75 -13.04 15.44
CA ASP A 357 -25.69 -12.07 15.08
C ASP A 357 -25.78 -11.65 13.59
N GLY A 358 -26.90 -11.90 12.92
CA GLY A 358 -27.03 -11.87 11.49
C GLY A 358 -26.15 -12.95 10.86
N GLU A 359 -26.15 -12.95 9.55
CA GLU A 359 -25.22 -13.77 8.79
C GLU A 359 -23.85 -13.08 8.76
N TRP A 360 -22.78 -13.87 8.78
CA TRP A 360 -21.41 -13.37 8.80
C TRP A 360 -20.90 -13.11 7.38
N ASP A 361 -20.48 -11.87 7.11
CA ASP A 361 -19.83 -11.51 5.85
C ASP A 361 -18.34 -11.92 5.89
N ASP A 362 -18.02 -13.01 5.19
CA ASP A 362 -16.67 -13.57 5.03
C ASP A 362 -15.71 -12.62 4.30
N TYR A 363 -16.19 -11.71 3.46
CA TYR A 363 -15.33 -10.81 2.68
C TYR A 363 -15.01 -9.53 3.45
N HIS A 364 -16.04 -8.88 4.00
CA HIS A 364 -15.93 -7.61 4.70
C HIS A 364 -15.70 -7.74 6.21
N GLN A 365 -15.83 -8.96 6.76
CA GLN A 365 -15.53 -9.30 8.16
C GLN A 365 -16.42 -8.57 9.18
N TYR A 366 -17.73 -8.52 8.90
CA TYR A 366 -18.73 -8.01 9.84
C TYR A 366 -20.04 -8.80 9.77
N HIS A 367 -20.87 -8.62 10.78
CA HIS A 367 -22.19 -9.23 10.92
C HIS A 367 -23.26 -8.41 10.19
N CYS A 368 -24.05 -9.04 9.32
CA CYS A 368 -25.05 -8.37 8.48
C CYS A 368 -26.39 -9.11 8.46
N SER A 369 -27.45 -8.44 7.99
CA SER A 369 -28.80 -9.02 8.06
C SER A 369 -29.02 -10.25 7.18
N VAL A 370 -28.37 -10.31 6.01
CA VAL A 370 -28.52 -11.38 5.01
C VAL A 370 -27.23 -11.44 4.20
N THR A 371 -26.66 -12.62 4.06
CA THR A 371 -25.57 -12.91 3.14
C THR A 371 -26.05 -13.72 1.94
N ARG A 372 -25.19 -13.81 0.93
CA ARG A 372 -25.36 -14.71 -0.20
C ARG A 372 -24.03 -15.35 -0.55
N SER A 373 -24.11 -16.58 -1.03
CA SER A 373 -22.98 -17.31 -1.60
C SER A 373 -22.40 -16.55 -2.80
N CYS A 374 -21.12 -16.21 -2.67
CA CYS A 374 -20.26 -15.62 -3.67
C CYS A 374 -18.97 -16.43 -3.76
N TYR A 375 -18.16 -16.19 -4.78
CA TYR A 375 -16.92 -16.93 -5.01
C TYR A 375 -15.73 -15.99 -5.17
N ARG A 376 -14.61 -16.35 -4.54
CA ARG A 376 -13.32 -15.67 -4.71
C ARG A 376 -12.19 -16.67 -4.82
N ASN A 377 -11.36 -16.56 -5.86
CA ASN A 377 -10.33 -17.54 -6.23
C ASN A 377 -10.88 -18.99 -6.26
N GLY A 378 -12.10 -19.17 -6.79
CA GLY A 378 -12.79 -20.46 -6.85
C GLY A 378 -13.26 -21.02 -5.49
N ARG A 379 -13.23 -20.22 -4.42
CA ARG A 379 -13.67 -20.61 -3.08
C ARG A 379 -14.99 -19.91 -2.72
N GLU A 380 -15.97 -20.69 -2.29
CA GLU A 380 -17.25 -20.17 -1.82
C GLU A 380 -17.06 -19.39 -0.51
N ILE A 381 -17.70 -18.22 -0.44
CA ILE A 381 -17.73 -17.28 0.68
C ILE A 381 -19.12 -16.66 0.80
N TRP A 382 -19.52 -16.25 2.00
CA TRP A 382 -20.80 -15.57 2.26
C TRP A 382 -20.59 -14.06 2.37
N VAL A 383 -21.30 -13.27 1.58
CA VAL A 383 -21.10 -11.81 1.49
C VAL A 383 -22.43 -11.08 1.68
N ASP A 384 -22.43 -9.93 2.37
CA ASP A 384 -23.60 -9.09 2.60
C ASP A 384 -24.26 -8.72 1.26
N VAL A 385 -25.56 -9.02 1.14
CA VAL A 385 -26.34 -8.70 -0.05
C VAL A 385 -26.42 -7.21 -0.36
N ASN A 386 -26.17 -6.35 0.63
CA ASN A 386 -26.15 -4.88 0.50
C ASN A 386 -24.77 -4.33 0.14
N ASN A 387 -23.73 -5.16 0.09
CA ASN A 387 -22.37 -4.76 -0.23
C ASN A 387 -21.72 -5.76 -1.21
N LEU A 388 -22.20 -5.76 -2.45
CA LEU A 388 -21.72 -6.65 -3.52
C LEU A 388 -20.98 -5.89 -4.63
N ASP A 389 -20.48 -4.68 -4.34
CA ASP A 389 -19.88 -3.81 -5.35
C ASP A 389 -18.64 -4.43 -6.02
N ASP A 390 -17.86 -5.22 -5.26
CA ASP A 390 -16.67 -5.94 -5.75
C ASP A 390 -17.01 -7.30 -6.42
N PHE A 391 -18.30 -7.63 -6.55
CA PHE A 391 -18.78 -8.92 -7.06
C PHE A 391 -19.61 -8.78 -8.34
N ILE A 392 -19.27 -9.58 -9.33
CA ILE A 392 -19.89 -9.60 -10.64
C ILE A 392 -20.82 -10.82 -10.76
N TRP A 393 -22.03 -10.58 -11.23
CA TRP A 393 -22.98 -11.65 -11.53
C TRP A 393 -22.63 -12.35 -12.86
N ILE A 394 -22.41 -13.65 -12.81
CA ILE A 394 -22.14 -14.49 -13.98
C ILE A 394 -23.41 -15.26 -14.36
N GLU A 395 -24.14 -14.77 -15.35
CA GLU A 395 -25.47 -15.30 -15.74
C GLU A 395 -25.44 -16.78 -16.17
N SER A 396 -24.34 -17.23 -16.79
CA SER A 396 -24.19 -18.61 -17.26
C SER A 396 -24.04 -19.64 -16.13
N LYS A 397 -23.60 -19.20 -14.94
CA LYS A 397 -23.45 -20.04 -13.74
C LYS A 397 -24.57 -19.79 -12.72
N GLY A 398 -25.16 -18.59 -12.75
CA GLY A 398 -26.14 -18.17 -11.75
C GLY A 398 -25.49 -17.85 -10.40
N GLU A 399 -24.28 -17.32 -10.42
CA GLU A 399 -23.41 -17.13 -9.25
C GLU A 399 -22.73 -15.73 -9.27
N TYR A 400 -22.39 -15.21 -8.08
CA TYR A 400 -21.55 -14.02 -7.93
C TYR A 400 -20.09 -14.40 -7.77
N HIS A 401 -19.20 -13.75 -8.51
CA HIS A 401 -17.75 -13.97 -8.46
C HIS A 401 -17.04 -12.63 -8.25
N HIS A 402 -15.94 -12.63 -7.50
CA HIS A 402 -15.16 -11.42 -7.27
C HIS A 402 -14.62 -10.86 -8.60
N GLU A 403 -14.54 -9.53 -8.73
CA GLU A 403 -14.11 -8.88 -9.97
C GLU A 403 -12.74 -9.38 -10.49
N ASP A 404 -11.79 -9.63 -9.59
CA ASP A 404 -10.46 -10.20 -9.93
C ASP A 404 -10.53 -11.56 -10.63
N ASP A 405 -11.58 -12.37 -10.42
CA ASP A 405 -11.74 -13.68 -11.04
C ASP A 405 -12.48 -13.61 -12.38
N CYS A 406 -12.94 -12.42 -12.76
CA CYS A 406 -13.81 -12.19 -13.90
C CYS A 406 -13.10 -11.37 -14.99
N VAL A 407 -13.54 -11.58 -16.23
CA VAL A 407 -13.18 -10.76 -17.38
C VAL A 407 -14.43 -10.46 -18.20
N CYS A 408 -14.45 -9.32 -18.87
CA CYS A 408 -15.55 -8.93 -19.75
C CYS A 408 -15.19 -9.32 -21.19
N CYS A 409 -16.11 -9.95 -21.91
CA CYS A 409 -15.89 -10.27 -23.32
C CYS A 409 -15.88 -9.01 -24.18
N ASP A 410 -14.79 -8.76 -24.91
CA ASP A 410 -14.61 -7.53 -25.69
C ASP A 410 -15.57 -7.39 -26.89
N GLU A 411 -16.16 -8.49 -27.37
CA GLU A 411 -17.10 -8.44 -28.48
C GLU A 411 -18.55 -8.18 -28.04
N CYS A 412 -19.00 -8.79 -26.94
CA CYS A 412 -20.42 -8.76 -26.54
C CYS A 412 -20.69 -8.12 -25.18
N GLY A 413 -19.64 -7.78 -24.42
CA GLY A 413 -19.75 -7.17 -23.09
C GLY A 413 -20.22 -8.12 -21.99
N THR A 414 -20.24 -9.43 -22.23
CA THR A 414 -20.68 -10.41 -21.23
C THR A 414 -19.55 -10.75 -20.28
N ASN A 415 -19.81 -10.68 -18.98
CA ASN A 415 -18.86 -11.09 -17.95
C ASN A 415 -18.76 -12.61 -17.87
N ILE A 416 -17.52 -13.11 -17.80
CA ILE A 416 -17.16 -14.52 -17.73
C ILE A 416 -16.04 -14.72 -16.72
N LEU A 417 -15.85 -15.94 -16.25
CA LEU A 417 -14.69 -16.28 -15.43
C LEU A 417 -13.44 -16.27 -16.28
N LEU A 418 -12.34 -15.76 -15.73
CA LEU A 418 -11.05 -15.72 -16.42
C LEU A 418 -10.61 -17.12 -16.86
N ASP A 419 -10.82 -18.14 -16.03
CA ASP A 419 -10.50 -19.54 -16.32
C ASP A 419 -11.37 -20.15 -17.43
N ASP A 420 -12.58 -19.63 -17.65
CA ASP A 420 -13.50 -20.08 -18.71
C ASP A 420 -13.35 -19.25 -20.00
N ALA A 421 -12.55 -18.17 -19.97
CA ALA A 421 -12.40 -17.25 -21.08
C ALA A 421 -11.47 -17.80 -22.17
N MET A 422 -11.85 -17.56 -23.44
CA MET A 422 -10.98 -17.84 -24.58
C MET A 422 -10.11 -16.63 -24.88
N CYS A 423 -8.79 -16.79 -24.80
CA CYS A 423 -7.85 -15.75 -25.21
C CYS A 423 -7.51 -15.89 -26.70
N SER A 424 -7.58 -14.79 -27.46
CA SER A 424 -7.14 -14.75 -28.86
C SER A 424 -5.70 -14.31 -28.96
N GLU A 425 -4.85 -15.07 -29.66
CA GLU A 425 -3.48 -14.64 -29.99
C GLU A 425 -3.46 -13.51 -31.06
N VAL A 426 -4.56 -13.28 -31.78
CA VAL A 426 -4.65 -12.27 -32.83
C VAL A 426 -5.01 -10.90 -32.26
N THR A 427 -5.99 -10.86 -31.35
CA THR A 427 -6.40 -9.59 -30.73
C THR A 427 -5.76 -9.34 -29.37
N GLU A 428 -5.18 -10.38 -28.74
CA GLU A 428 -4.67 -10.37 -27.36
C GLU A 428 -5.74 -10.09 -26.29
N GLU A 429 -7.01 -10.38 -26.60
CA GLU A 429 -8.19 -10.08 -25.75
C GLU A 429 -8.96 -11.36 -25.37
N TYR A 430 -9.94 -11.23 -24.47
CA TYR A 430 -10.70 -12.34 -23.89
C TYR A 430 -12.15 -12.43 -24.41
N TYR A 431 -12.61 -13.65 -24.67
CA TYR A 431 -13.91 -13.90 -25.29
C TYR A 431 -14.72 -14.99 -24.59
N CYS A 432 -16.05 -14.78 -24.53
CA CYS A 432 -16.97 -15.71 -23.89
C CYS A 432 -17.23 -16.99 -24.70
N CYS A 433 -17.01 -16.94 -26.01
CA CYS A 433 -17.22 -18.08 -26.89
C CYS A 433 -16.43 -17.93 -28.19
N LYS A 434 -16.28 -19.06 -28.89
CA LYS A 434 -15.58 -19.13 -30.17
C LYS A 434 -16.17 -18.20 -31.23
N GLU A 435 -17.49 -18.04 -31.28
CA GLU A 435 -18.15 -17.16 -32.26
C GLU A 435 -17.79 -15.69 -32.04
N CYS A 436 -17.74 -15.23 -30.79
CA CYS A 436 -17.33 -13.86 -30.46
C CYS A 436 -15.86 -13.63 -30.83
N MET A 437 -14.99 -14.58 -30.47
CA MET A 437 -13.57 -14.53 -30.80
C MET A 437 -13.35 -14.50 -32.32
N GLU A 438 -13.94 -15.43 -33.09
CA GLU A 438 -13.80 -15.47 -34.54
C GLU A 438 -14.32 -14.20 -35.21
N LYS A 439 -15.43 -13.65 -34.73
CA LYS A 439 -15.96 -12.38 -35.25
C LYS A 439 -14.98 -11.22 -35.02
N ALA A 440 -14.47 -11.09 -33.80
CA ALA A 440 -13.51 -10.05 -33.44
C ALA A 440 -12.18 -10.21 -34.19
N GLU A 441 -11.64 -11.43 -34.29
CA GLU A 441 -10.43 -11.72 -35.08
C GLU A 441 -10.61 -11.39 -36.55
N ASN A 442 -11.75 -11.73 -37.15
CA ASN A 442 -12.04 -11.41 -38.54
C ASN A 442 -12.13 -9.90 -38.76
N GLU A 443 -12.75 -9.17 -37.84
CA GLU A 443 -12.81 -7.71 -37.92
C GLU A 443 -11.42 -7.07 -37.73
N PHE A 444 -10.62 -7.59 -36.80
CA PHE A 444 -9.25 -7.16 -36.56
C PHE A 444 -8.36 -7.37 -37.79
N LYS A 445 -8.37 -8.59 -38.37
CA LYS A 445 -7.62 -8.91 -39.59
C LYS A 445 -8.04 -8.00 -40.75
N ARG A 446 -9.35 -7.75 -40.92
CA ARG A 446 -9.84 -6.84 -41.97
C ARG A 446 -9.36 -5.39 -41.83
N LYS A 447 -9.07 -4.93 -40.61
CA LYS A 447 -8.60 -3.57 -40.34
C LYS A 447 -7.08 -3.44 -40.36
N ASN A 448 -6.38 -4.47 -39.89
CA ASN A 448 -4.96 -4.38 -39.55
C ASN A 448 -4.05 -5.26 -40.42
N TRP A 449 -4.59 -6.28 -41.10
CA TRP A 449 -3.80 -7.26 -41.87
C TRP A 449 -4.05 -7.11 -43.38
N HIS A 450 -3.23 -7.80 -44.18
CA HIS A 450 -3.24 -7.78 -45.63
C HIS A 450 -3.78 -9.10 -46.19
N TYR A 451 -4.86 -9.06 -46.97
CA TYR A 451 -5.48 -10.25 -47.55
C TYR A 451 -4.84 -10.60 -48.90
N SER A 452 -4.51 -11.88 -49.07
CA SER A 452 -4.03 -12.48 -50.33
C SER A 452 -5.19 -13.13 -51.08
N GLU A 453 -5.51 -12.59 -52.26
CA GLU A 453 -6.54 -13.12 -53.15
C GLU A 453 -6.16 -14.47 -53.78
N TYR A 454 -4.86 -14.76 -53.89
CA TYR A 454 -4.38 -16.03 -54.42
C TYR A 454 -4.42 -17.14 -53.36
N ASP A 455 -3.95 -16.85 -52.14
CA ASP A 455 -3.87 -17.84 -51.06
C ASP A 455 -5.21 -18.00 -50.31
N ASP A 456 -6.12 -17.02 -50.43
CA ASP A 456 -7.33 -16.92 -49.63
C ASP A 456 -7.04 -16.83 -48.11
N GLU A 457 -5.94 -16.15 -47.76
CA GLU A 457 -5.41 -16.03 -46.39
C GLU A 457 -5.03 -14.58 -46.03
N TRP A 458 -4.95 -14.28 -44.73
CA TRP A 458 -4.55 -12.97 -44.19
C TRP A 458 -3.11 -12.99 -43.66
N TYR A 459 -2.35 -11.93 -43.93
CA TYR A 459 -0.96 -11.75 -43.52
C TYR A 459 -0.81 -10.50 -42.65
N GLU A 460 -0.08 -10.62 -41.54
CA GLU A 460 0.11 -9.52 -40.59
C GLU A 460 1.02 -8.41 -41.16
N ASP A 461 2.13 -8.77 -41.80
CA ASP A 461 3.08 -7.81 -42.39
C ASP A 461 2.80 -7.59 -43.89
N TYR A 462 2.83 -6.33 -44.33
CA TYR A 462 2.72 -5.96 -45.74
C TYR A 462 3.91 -6.44 -46.57
N THR A 463 5.06 -6.78 -45.97
CA THR A 463 6.20 -7.34 -46.71
C THR A 463 6.01 -8.81 -47.06
N ASP A 464 5.08 -9.49 -46.39
CA ASP A 464 4.78 -10.89 -46.64
C ASP A 464 3.81 -11.08 -47.80
N ILE A 465 3.29 -9.99 -48.36
CA ILE A 465 2.41 -9.98 -49.52
C ILE A 465 3.06 -9.28 -50.71
N THR A 466 2.84 -9.83 -51.89
CA THR A 466 3.29 -9.29 -53.19
C THR A 466 2.20 -9.55 -54.24
N ARG A 467 2.53 -9.48 -55.53
CA ARG A 467 1.56 -9.59 -56.63
C ARG A 467 1.96 -10.63 -57.67
N ILE A 468 0.97 -11.33 -58.19
CA ILE A 468 1.07 -12.27 -59.31
C ILE A 468 -0.02 -11.95 -60.34
N ASN A 469 0.31 -12.12 -61.61
CA ASN A 469 -0.62 -12.01 -62.73
C ASN A 469 -1.14 -13.41 -63.08
N ILE A 470 -2.46 -13.63 -62.92
CA ILE A 470 -3.15 -14.91 -63.13
C ILE A 470 -3.88 -14.90 -64.47
N TRP A 471 -3.63 -15.89 -65.34
CA TRP A 471 -4.23 -15.92 -66.67
C TRP A 471 -5.70 -16.37 -66.65
N ASN A 472 -6.61 -15.45 -66.98
CA ASN A 472 -8.03 -15.76 -67.19
C ASN A 472 -8.24 -16.20 -68.66
N GLU A 473 -8.30 -17.51 -68.89
CA GLU A 473 -8.40 -18.10 -70.23
C GLU A 473 -9.69 -17.72 -70.99
N PRO A 474 -10.89 -17.66 -70.36
CA PRO A 474 -12.10 -17.14 -70.99
C PRO A 474 -12.03 -15.67 -71.44
N GLU A 475 -11.43 -14.80 -70.63
CA GLU A 475 -11.35 -13.36 -70.92
C GLU A 475 -10.13 -12.98 -71.77
N GLY A 476 -9.13 -13.86 -71.82
CA GLY A 476 -7.90 -13.66 -72.58
C GLY A 476 -7.02 -12.54 -72.02
N ILE A 477 -7.07 -12.30 -70.71
CA ILE A 477 -6.30 -11.27 -69.99
C ILE A 477 -5.72 -11.83 -68.68
N TYR A 478 -4.69 -11.17 -68.16
CA TYR A 478 -4.19 -11.45 -66.81
C TYR A 478 -4.94 -10.62 -65.77
N GLU A 479 -5.32 -11.26 -64.66
CA GLU A 479 -5.81 -10.63 -63.44
C GLU A 479 -4.67 -10.45 -62.45
N ASN A 480 -4.42 -9.22 -62.00
CA ASN A 480 -3.42 -8.97 -60.98
C ASN A 480 -4.01 -9.30 -59.61
N LYS A 481 -3.43 -10.29 -58.93
CA LYS A 481 -3.85 -10.74 -57.60
C LYS A 481 -2.73 -10.59 -56.59
N SER A 482 -3.12 -10.30 -55.36
CA SER A 482 -2.24 -10.39 -54.20
C SER A 482 -1.88 -11.86 -53.88
N ILE A 483 -0.64 -12.11 -53.48
CA ILE A 483 -0.10 -13.43 -53.14
C ILE A 483 0.94 -13.33 -52.01
N GLY A 484 1.02 -14.32 -51.13
CA GLY A 484 2.06 -14.43 -50.12
C GLY A 484 3.44 -14.65 -50.74
N THR A 485 4.45 -13.97 -50.22
CA THR A 485 5.84 -14.02 -50.72
C THR A 485 6.40 -15.44 -50.72
N ASP A 486 6.08 -16.23 -49.69
CA ASP A 486 6.51 -17.63 -49.59
C ASP A 486 5.80 -18.53 -50.61
N THR A 487 4.50 -18.34 -50.82
CA THR A 487 3.76 -19.06 -51.88
C THR A 487 4.33 -18.74 -53.24
N LEU A 488 4.58 -17.45 -53.54
CA LEU A 488 5.17 -17.03 -54.81
C LEU A 488 6.56 -17.65 -55.02
N CYS A 489 7.42 -17.63 -53.98
CA CYS A 489 8.73 -18.27 -54.03
C CYS A 489 8.63 -19.77 -54.33
N ARG A 490 7.62 -20.46 -53.78
CA ARG A 490 7.38 -21.88 -54.06
C ARG A 490 6.94 -22.10 -55.51
N LEU A 491 6.02 -21.29 -56.03
CA LEU A 491 5.56 -21.39 -57.43
C LEU A 491 6.71 -21.18 -58.41
N LEU A 492 7.56 -20.18 -58.17
CA LEU A 492 8.75 -19.93 -58.98
C LEU A 492 9.74 -21.12 -58.95
N ARG A 493 9.97 -21.70 -57.77
CA ARG A 493 10.85 -22.87 -57.62
C ARG A 493 10.31 -24.13 -58.30
N ASN A 494 8.99 -24.28 -58.33
CA ASN A 494 8.31 -25.43 -58.95
C ASN A 494 8.10 -25.26 -60.46
N GLU A 495 8.56 -24.14 -61.04
CA GLU A 495 8.30 -23.78 -62.45
C GLU A 495 6.80 -23.67 -62.78
N GLU A 496 6.00 -23.28 -61.78
CA GLU A 496 4.55 -23.04 -61.89
C GLU A 496 4.23 -21.54 -62.06
N ALA A 497 5.25 -20.68 -61.98
CA ALA A 497 5.18 -19.26 -62.28
C ALA A 497 6.51 -18.77 -62.89
N TRP A 498 6.47 -17.64 -63.60
CA TRP A 498 7.64 -17.06 -64.28
C TRP A 498 7.71 -15.56 -64.08
N GLU A 499 8.92 -15.07 -63.78
CA GLU A 499 9.20 -13.65 -63.57
C GLU A 499 9.74 -12.98 -64.84
N PHE A 500 9.15 -11.84 -65.22
CA PHE A 500 9.57 -10.99 -66.34
C PHE A 500 9.44 -9.51 -65.95
N ASP A 501 10.50 -8.72 -66.17
CA ASP A 501 10.55 -7.28 -65.86
C ASP A 501 10.01 -6.92 -64.44
N ASN A 502 10.37 -7.73 -63.44
CA ASN A 502 9.93 -7.63 -62.03
C ASN A 502 8.42 -7.87 -61.81
N GLU A 503 7.72 -8.48 -62.76
CA GLU A 503 6.34 -8.97 -62.60
C GLU A 503 6.31 -10.49 -62.74
N VAL A 504 5.45 -11.17 -61.98
CA VAL A 504 5.33 -12.63 -62.00
C VAL A 504 4.02 -13.07 -62.64
N PHE A 505 4.06 -14.11 -63.47
CA PHE A 505 2.94 -14.64 -64.23
C PHE A 505 2.78 -16.15 -63.99
N ASP A 506 1.55 -16.62 -63.78
CA ASP A 506 1.24 -18.04 -63.53
C ASP A 506 1.22 -18.93 -64.79
N ARG A 507 1.19 -18.29 -65.96
CA ARG A 507 1.09 -18.98 -67.25
C ARG A 507 1.82 -18.19 -68.31
N ILE A 508 2.45 -18.90 -69.25
CA ILE A 508 3.13 -18.32 -70.40
C ILE A 508 2.67 -19.00 -71.69
N ASN A 509 2.82 -18.31 -72.82
CA ASN A 509 2.51 -18.86 -74.13
C ASN A 509 3.60 -19.88 -74.54
N PRO A 510 3.27 -21.17 -74.72
CA PRO A 510 4.26 -22.20 -75.05
C PRO A 510 4.96 -21.98 -76.40
N SER A 511 4.36 -21.18 -77.30
CA SER A 511 4.93 -20.89 -78.62
C SER A 511 5.99 -19.79 -78.57
N THR A 512 5.95 -18.91 -77.56
CA THR A 512 6.86 -17.76 -77.45
C THR A 512 7.71 -17.78 -76.18
N ASN A 513 7.42 -18.65 -75.21
CA ASN A 513 7.99 -18.65 -73.86
C ASN A 513 7.92 -17.28 -73.16
N LEU A 514 6.88 -16.51 -73.48
CA LEU A 514 6.60 -15.19 -72.91
C LEU A 514 5.16 -15.18 -72.37
N PRO A 515 4.83 -14.33 -71.38
CA PRO A 515 3.45 -14.15 -70.95
C PRO A 515 2.53 -13.77 -72.13
N TYR A 516 1.29 -14.21 -72.09
CA TYR A 516 0.33 -13.95 -73.17
C TYR A 516 0.12 -12.44 -73.38
N GLY A 517 0.29 -11.96 -74.62
CA GLY A 517 0.18 -10.54 -74.94
C GLY A 517 1.39 -9.67 -74.54
N TYR A 518 2.43 -10.27 -73.93
CA TYR A 518 3.64 -9.57 -73.53
C TYR A 518 4.46 -9.13 -74.75
N LYS A 519 4.80 -7.85 -74.83
CA LYS A 519 5.69 -7.30 -75.86
C LYS A 519 6.98 -6.86 -75.20
N LEU A 520 8.07 -7.55 -75.52
CA LEU A 520 9.42 -7.15 -75.13
C LEU A 520 9.63 -5.67 -75.47
N LYS A 521 9.91 -4.84 -74.45
CA LYS A 521 10.45 -3.50 -74.71
C LYS A 521 11.80 -3.71 -75.39
N LYS A 522 11.94 -3.30 -76.66
CA LYS A 522 13.25 -3.23 -77.30
C LYS A 522 14.09 -2.25 -76.50
N GLU A 523 15.12 -2.72 -75.82
CA GLU A 523 16.26 -1.86 -75.50
C GLU A 523 16.83 -1.34 -76.83
N ILE A 524 16.73 -0.03 -77.03
CA ILE A 524 17.41 0.65 -78.13
C ILE A 524 18.88 0.73 -77.72
N ASN A 525 19.66 -0.29 -78.08
CA ASN A 525 21.11 -0.20 -78.11
C ASN A 525 21.51 1.00 -78.98
N HIS A 526 21.97 2.08 -78.34
CA HIS A 526 22.68 3.15 -79.01
C HIS A 526 24.13 2.71 -79.23
N GLU A 527 24.34 1.98 -80.31
CA GLU A 527 25.64 1.82 -80.99
C GLU A 527 25.82 3.07 -81.90
N TYR A 528 26.86 3.89 -81.94
CA TYR A 528 28.28 3.86 -81.56
C TYR A 528 28.70 5.33 -81.29
N THR A 529 29.81 5.67 -80.62
CA THR A 529 31.11 5.86 -81.31
C THR A 529 32.21 6.12 -80.28
N ILE A 530 33.25 5.29 -80.34
CA ILE A 530 34.56 5.49 -79.72
C ILE A 530 35.24 6.68 -80.40
N ILE A 531 35.71 7.65 -79.62
CA ILE A 531 36.87 8.46 -79.99
C ILE A 531 37.94 8.22 -78.92
N GLU A 532 39.03 7.61 -79.35
CA GLU A 532 40.29 7.44 -78.65
C GLU A 532 41.01 8.78 -78.41
N ALA A 533 41.85 8.75 -77.36
CA ALA A 533 43.11 9.49 -77.19
C ALA A 533 43.04 11.00 -76.88
N ALA A 534 43.90 11.59 -76.04
CA ALA A 534 44.98 11.11 -75.20
C ALA A 534 45.39 12.24 -74.22
N VAL A 535 46.08 11.81 -73.15
CA VAL A 535 46.88 12.57 -72.14
C VAL A 535 46.11 13.32 -71.06
#